data_AF-A0A3D1V5E5-F1
#
_entry.id   AF-A0A3D1V5E5-F1
#
_cell.length_a   1.000
_cell.length_b   1.000
_cell.length_c   1.000
_cell.angle_alpha   90.00
_cell.angle_beta   90.00
_cell.angle_gamma   90.00
#
_symmetry.space_group_name_H-M   'P 1'
#
loop_
_entity.id
_entity.type
_entity.pdbx_description
1 polymer ?
#
loop_
_entity_poly.entity_id
_entity_poly.type
_entity_poly.pdbx_seq_one_letter_code
_entity_poly.pdbx_strand_id
1 'polypeptide(L)'
;MTDCASFRESLSHFIDGSLDRDDAVRVRAHLSHCQQCRATLEEYRRNGALVRALPPVMPPVELRDSIYAQTIDVRQRRLYLITNRVGYSLAAIAAVVAVFLVAGYLLLGGYQRGLAPSVTASRPHNNEPWPITSPIEITFNKDMDRSSVGAALGIQPGGESERLTQSWDGNTLTIGLNQPLKPGSTYIVKITDAARDKWGNHLSQTFTLTFETTSNLEAYRTPTAVTGSTPSPTAAVTATSVPPTATNLAVAPTTPTSAPAAPTSAAPGLPAQPAQPTRVAPTATSGAFEPEQPTPISPTHTPVPPQPTATATTVSPTATPTTPPTATPPATPTSVAPSVTPTVATIPVTGAIGNVYWGNDSVQQQLGQPIAVSYSTDGRQQDFQRGTMLYRADSGVVYILINNQLIWSSRSATSTSGAPIAGPADGLWEPGGIFGSVWRNDATVSGDLGFALSEQPVTFSATVQSFEHGLMFVSQSSVYIFYDNGGWEFWPAGSG
;
A
#
# COMPACT_ATOMS: atom_id res chain seq x y z
N MET A 1 -53.16 -48.93 -9.90
CA MET A 1 -52.10 -49.26 -8.93
C MET A 1 -50.81 -48.75 -9.54
N THR A 2 -50.48 -47.50 -9.24
CA THR A 2 -49.30 -46.79 -9.75
C THR A 2 -48.05 -47.42 -9.16
N ASP A 3 -47.08 -47.68 -10.02
CA ASP A 3 -45.95 -48.59 -9.79
C ASP A 3 -45.03 -48.08 -8.67
N CYS A 4 -45.23 -48.58 -7.45
CA CYS A 4 -44.47 -48.16 -6.26
C CYS A 4 -43.00 -48.61 -6.32
N ALA A 5 -42.65 -49.55 -7.19
CA ALA A 5 -41.30 -50.07 -7.33
C ALA A 5 -40.34 -49.00 -7.88
N SER A 6 -40.76 -48.27 -8.93
CA SER A 6 -39.94 -47.21 -9.53
C SER A 6 -39.69 -46.04 -8.56
N PHE A 7 -40.73 -45.63 -7.82
CA PHE A 7 -40.60 -44.56 -6.83
C PHE A 7 -39.68 -44.94 -5.67
N ARG A 8 -39.57 -46.22 -5.32
CA ARG A 8 -38.70 -46.69 -4.23
C ARG A 8 -37.22 -46.46 -4.52
N GLU A 9 -36.78 -46.60 -5.77
CA GLU A 9 -35.40 -46.30 -6.19
C GLU A 9 -35.12 -44.79 -6.12
N SER A 10 -36.10 -43.96 -6.49
CA SER A 10 -35.99 -42.50 -6.41
C SER A 10 -35.97 -41.95 -4.98
N LEU A 11 -36.41 -42.69 -3.96
CA LEU A 11 -36.45 -42.18 -2.57
C LEU A 11 -35.05 -41.84 -2.01
N SER A 12 -33.99 -42.57 -2.39
CA SER A 12 -32.62 -42.26 -1.94
C SER A 12 -32.14 -40.94 -2.54
N HIS A 13 -32.25 -40.80 -3.86
CA HIS A 13 -31.94 -39.56 -4.57
C HIS A 13 -32.75 -38.36 -4.07
N PHE A 14 -33.97 -38.61 -3.56
CA PHE A 14 -34.83 -37.59 -2.97
C PHE A 14 -34.35 -37.12 -1.61
N ILE A 15 -33.76 -38.02 -0.81
CA ILE A 15 -33.13 -37.67 0.47
C ILE A 15 -31.82 -36.89 0.23
N ASP A 16 -31.04 -37.31 -0.77
CA ASP A 16 -29.74 -36.72 -1.09
C ASP A 16 -29.86 -35.41 -1.89
N GLY A 17 -31.08 -35.02 -2.28
CA GLY A 17 -31.36 -33.80 -3.05
C GLY A 17 -30.87 -33.83 -4.49
N SER A 18 -30.58 -35.03 -5.03
CA SER A 18 -29.95 -35.21 -6.34
C SER A 18 -30.95 -35.41 -7.49
N LEU A 19 -32.27 -35.40 -7.23
CA LEU A 19 -33.27 -35.45 -8.29
C LEU A 19 -33.44 -34.09 -8.95
N ASP A 20 -33.80 -34.13 -10.24
CA ASP A 20 -34.26 -32.94 -10.93
C ASP A 20 -35.57 -32.41 -10.32
N ARG A 21 -35.94 -31.18 -10.72
CA ARG A 21 -37.09 -30.48 -10.14
C ARG A 21 -38.42 -31.17 -10.44
N ASP A 22 -38.55 -31.77 -11.62
CA ASP A 22 -39.80 -32.36 -12.10
C ASP A 22 -40.04 -33.73 -11.47
N ASP A 23 -39.00 -34.54 -11.33
CA ASP A 23 -39.00 -35.81 -10.61
C ASP A 23 -39.24 -35.61 -9.12
N ALA A 24 -38.62 -34.59 -8.50
CA ALA A 24 -38.89 -34.27 -7.11
C ALA A 24 -40.37 -33.89 -6.88
N VAL A 25 -41.03 -33.22 -7.83
CA VAL A 25 -42.47 -32.93 -7.77
C VAL A 25 -43.30 -34.21 -7.93
N ARG A 26 -42.94 -35.09 -8.88
CA ARG A 26 -43.59 -36.39 -9.08
C ARG A 26 -43.51 -37.28 -7.84
N VAL A 27 -42.34 -37.37 -7.21
CA VAL A 27 -42.13 -38.13 -5.97
C VAL A 27 -42.96 -37.54 -4.82
N ARG A 28 -42.98 -36.22 -4.63
CA ARG A 28 -43.81 -35.57 -3.60
C ARG A 28 -45.30 -35.83 -3.79
N ALA A 29 -45.79 -35.78 -5.03
CA ALA A 29 -47.18 -36.07 -5.36
C ALA A 29 -47.55 -37.55 -5.12
N HIS A 30 -46.61 -38.48 -5.34
CA HIS A 30 -46.82 -39.88 -5.00
C HIS A 30 -46.85 -40.12 -3.47
N LEU A 31 -45.94 -39.47 -2.74
CA LEU A 31 -45.84 -39.60 -1.27
C LEU A 31 -47.11 -39.11 -0.55
N SER A 32 -47.84 -38.13 -1.09
CA SER A 32 -49.10 -37.69 -0.47
C SER A 32 -50.20 -38.75 -0.52
N HIS A 33 -50.13 -39.71 -1.45
CA HIS A 33 -51.17 -40.72 -1.66
C HIS A 33 -50.75 -42.14 -1.27
N CYS A 34 -49.44 -42.47 -1.27
CA CYS A 34 -48.95 -43.81 -0.94
C CYS A 34 -48.38 -43.87 0.49
N GLN A 35 -49.04 -44.63 1.37
CA GLN A 35 -48.59 -44.82 2.75
C GLN A 35 -47.33 -45.69 2.85
N GLN A 36 -47.18 -46.69 1.98
CA GLN A 36 -46.03 -47.60 1.99
C GLN A 36 -44.73 -46.86 1.67
N CYS A 37 -44.71 -46.05 0.60
CA CYS A 37 -43.53 -45.27 0.24
C CYS A 37 -43.17 -44.21 1.29
N ARG A 38 -44.14 -43.66 2.02
CA ARG A 38 -43.87 -42.76 3.17
C ARG A 38 -43.16 -43.49 4.31
N ALA A 39 -43.64 -44.68 4.67
CA ALA A 39 -43.00 -45.50 5.72
C ALA A 39 -41.54 -45.84 5.35
N THR A 40 -41.29 -46.22 4.10
CA THR A 40 -39.92 -46.48 3.60
C THR A 40 -39.03 -45.25 3.66
N LEU A 41 -39.56 -44.07 3.29
CA LEU A 41 -38.79 -42.81 3.36
C LEU A 41 -38.41 -42.45 4.81
N GLU A 42 -39.31 -42.67 5.77
CA GLU A 42 -39.04 -42.47 7.20
C GLU A 42 -38.01 -43.46 7.75
N GLU A 43 -38.03 -44.71 7.27
CA GLU A 43 -37.02 -45.72 7.58
C GLU A 43 -35.63 -45.27 7.10
N TYR A 44 -35.51 -44.82 5.85
CA TYR A 44 -34.24 -44.32 5.31
C TYR A 44 -33.72 -43.09 6.08
N ARG A 45 -34.61 -42.16 6.45
CA ARG A 45 -34.24 -40.99 7.28
C ARG A 45 -33.75 -41.40 8.66
N ARG A 46 -34.39 -42.39 9.30
CA ARG A 46 -33.95 -42.94 10.59
C ARG A 46 -32.58 -43.59 10.48
N ASN A 47 -32.36 -44.42 9.46
CA ASN A 47 -31.07 -45.06 9.23
C ASN A 47 -29.96 -44.03 8.99
N GLY A 48 -30.23 -42.99 8.19
CA GLY A 48 -29.27 -41.90 7.97
C GLY A 48 -28.97 -41.09 9.25
N ALA A 49 -29.94 -40.92 10.14
CA ALA A 49 -29.74 -40.26 11.43
C ALA A 49 -28.87 -41.11 12.38
N LEU A 50 -29.09 -42.43 12.43
CA LEU A 50 -28.27 -43.36 13.22
C LEU A 50 -26.82 -43.37 12.74
N VAL A 51 -26.60 -43.39 11.42
CA VAL A 51 -25.24 -43.34 10.83
C VAL A 51 -24.55 -42.01 11.15
N ARG A 52 -25.26 -40.88 11.05
CA ARG A 52 -24.69 -39.55 11.39
C ARG A 52 -24.42 -39.35 12.88
N ALA A 53 -25.07 -40.11 13.74
CA ALA A 53 -24.83 -40.09 15.18
C ALA A 53 -23.58 -40.89 15.61
N LEU A 54 -22.96 -41.65 14.69
CA LEU A 54 -21.71 -42.34 14.97
C LEU A 54 -20.57 -41.33 15.17
N PRO A 55 -19.64 -41.59 16.11
CA PRO A 55 -18.51 -40.69 16.35
C PRO A 55 -17.63 -40.58 15.08
N PRO A 56 -17.15 -39.38 14.74
CA PRO A 56 -16.26 -39.21 13.59
C PRO A 56 -14.93 -39.91 13.86
N VAL A 57 -14.66 -40.99 13.14
CA VAL A 57 -13.35 -41.66 13.15
C VAL A 57 -12.47 -40.95 12.13
N MET A 58 -11.43 -40.24 12.59
CA MET A 58 -10.45 -39.65 11.69
C MET A 58 -9.62 -40.77 11.04
N PRO A 59 -9.46 -40.78 9.71
CA PRO A 59 -8.63 -41.78 9.05
C PRO A 59 -7.16 -41.61 9.48
N PRO A 60 -6.40 -42.72 9.59
CA PRO A 60 -4.96 -42.70 9.85
C PRO A 60 -4.24 -41.75 8.89
N VAL A 61 -3.25 -41.01 9.40
CA VAL A 61 -2.50 -40.00 8.61
C VAL A 61 -1.88 -40.62 7.36
N GLU A 62 -1.35 -41.84 7.48
CA GLU A 62 -0.73 -42.59 6.38
C GLU A 62 -1.70 -42.83 5.21
N LEU A 63 -2.98 -43.11 5.51
CA LEU A 63 -4.00 -43.32 4.48
C LEU A 63 -4.33 -41.99 3.79
N ARG A 64 -4.42 -40.89 4.55
CA ARG A 64 -4.64 -39.55 3.97
C ARG A 64 -3.49 -39.15 3.05
N ASP A 65 -2.26 -39.36 3.47
CA ASP A 65 -1.08 -39.02 2.67
C ASP A 65 -1.00 -39.89 1.40
N SER A 66 -1.33 -41.18 1.50
CA SER A 66 -1.36 -42.08 0.34
C SER A 66 -2.47 -41.74 -0.67
N ILE A 67 -3.64 -41.32 -0.18
CA ILE A 67 -4.75 -40.87 -1.02
C ILE A 67 -4.38 -39.53 -1.65
N TYR A 68 -3.90 -38.54 -0.89
CA TYR A 68 -3.46 -37.25 -1.45
C TYR A 68 -2.36 -37.44 -2.51
N ALA A 69 -1.40 -38.34 -2.28
CA ALA A 69 -0.37 -38.66 -3.25
C ALA A 69 -0.90 -39.37 -4.52
N GLN A 70 -2.02 -40.10 -4.42
CA GLN A 70 -2.62 -40.83 -5.55
C GLN A 70 -3.75 -40.06 -6.25
N THR A 71 -4.45 -39.16 -5.56
CA THR A 71 -5.60 -38.40 -6.09
C THR A 71 -5.25 -36.99 -6.52
N ILE A 72 -4.13 -36.43 -6.04
CA ILE A 72 -3.49 -35.32 -6.74
C ILE A 72 -2.83 -35.92 -7.99
N ASP A 73 -3.64 -36.21 -9.00
CA ASP A 73 -3.16 -36.45 -10.35
C ASP A 73 -2.44 -35.15 -10.75
N VAL A 74 -1.14 -35.24 -10.99
CA VAL A 74 -0.27 -34.23 -11.61
C VAL A 74 -0.67 -34.08 -13.08
N ARG A 75 -1.98 -33.92 -13.33
CA ARG A 75 -2.59 -33.82 -14.65
C ARG A 75 -2.91 -32.37 -14.91
N GLN A 76 -1.85 -31.57 -15.09
CA GLN A 76 -1.74 -30.61 -16.19
C GLN A 76 -0.34 -30.01 -16.25
N ARG A 77 0.63 -30.81 -16.72
CA ARG A 77 1.56 -30.34 -17.76
C ARG A 77 2.18 -31.53 -18.46
N ARG A 78 1.38 -32.12 -19.34
CA ARG A 78 1.83 -32.94 -20.46
C ARG A 78 2.63 -32.04 -21.42
N LEU A 79 3.83 -31.63 -21.03
CA LEU A 79 4.85 -31.12 -21.93
C LEU A 79 5.71 -32.32 -22.34
N TYR A 80 5.29 -32.91 -23.45
CA TYR A 80 6.06 -33.66 -24.43
C TYR A 80 7.54 -33.86 -24.06
N LEU A 81 7.83 -34.93 -23.30
CA LEU A 81 9.19 -35.46 -23.18
C LEU A 81 9.28 -36.80 -23.91
N ILE A 82 9.98 -36.72 -25.04
CA ILE A 82 10.97 -37.69 -25.55
C ILE A 82 10.41 -38.83 -26.43
N THR A 83 10.57 -38.64 -27.73
CA THR A 83 11.66 -39.34 -28.44
C THR A 83 12.56 -38.23 -29.01
N ASN A 84 13.89 -38.23 -28.96
CA ASN A 84 14.82 -39.34 -28.92
C ASN A 84 16.21 -38.78 -28.52
N ARG A 85 17.00 -39.58 -27.77
CA ARG A 85 18.47 -39.51 -27.56
C ARG A 85 19.15 -38.17 -27.18
N VAL A 86 19.86 -38.20 -26.05
CA VAL A 86 21.32 -38.00 -25.88
C VAL A 86 21.57 -37.49 -24.46
N GLY A 87 22.38 -38.22 -23.69
CA GLY A 87 22.70 -37.91 -22.30
C GLY A 87 23.61 -36.69 -22.16
N TYR A 88 23.21 -35.76 -21.30
CA TYR A 88 24.09 -34.81 -20.61
C TYR A 88 23.48 -34.50 -19.23
N SER A 89 23.69 -35.41 -18.28
CA SER A 89 23.42 -35.20 -16.85
C SER A 89 24.58 -34.45 -16.19
N LEU A 90 24.28 -33.54 -15.26
CA LEU A 90 25.17 -32.67 -14.47
C LEU A 90 25.89 -31.52 -15.20
N ALA A 91 26.55 -31.74 -16.35
CA ALA A 91 27.27 -30.66 -17.04
C ALA A 91 26.33 -29.57 -17.59
N ALA A 92 25.16 -29.96 -18.08
CA ALA A 92 24.15 -29.03 -18.57
C ALA A 92 23.53 -28.19 -17.43
N ILE A 93 23.36 -28.76 -16.24
CA ILE A 93 22.84 -28.03 -15.07
C ILE A 93 23.87 -27.01 -14.59
N ALA A 94 25.16 -27.40 -14.53
CA ALA A 94 26.24 -26.48 -14.18
C ALA A 94 26.39 -25.35 -15.21
N ALA A 95 26.25 -25.64 -16.51
CA ALA A 95 26.29 -24.62 -17.55
C ALA A 95 25.10 -23.65 -17.46
N VAL A 96 23.90 -24.16 -17.18
CA VAL A 96 22.71 -23.32 -16.98
C VAL A 96 22.86 -22.45 -15.73
N VAL A 97 23.32 -22.99 -14.61
CA VAL A 97 23.60 -22.19 -13.39
C VAL A 97 24.71 -21.16 -13.66
N ALA A 98 25.77 -21.52 -14.37
CA ALA A 98 26.81 -20.57 -14.75
C ALA A 98 26.27 -19.46 -15.68
N VAL A 99 25.40 -19.80 -16.63
CA VAL A 99 24.73 -18.82 -17.49
C VAL A 99 23.79 -17.92 -16.68
N PHE A 100 23.04 -18.45 -15.71
CA PHE A 100 22.20 -17.63 -14.83
C PHE A 100 23.01 -16.76 -13.85
N LEU A 101 24.17 -17.23 -13.39
CA LEU A 101 25.08 -16.42 -12.56
C LEU A 101 25.77 -15.34 -13.39
N VAL A 102 26.19 -15.66 -14.61
CA VAL A 102 26.79 -14.70 -15.54
C VAL A 102 25.72 -13.71 -16.03
N ALA A 103 24.52 -14.17 -16.37
CA ALA A 103 23.39 -13.32 -16.71
C ALA A 103 22.97 -12.47 -15.52
N GLY A 104 22.90 -13.04 -14.31
CA GLY A 104 22.63 -12.30 -13.08
C GLY A 104 23.70 -11.24 -12.79
N TYR A 105 24.98 -11.57 -12.98
CA TYR A 105 26.10 -10.63 -12.83
C TYR A 105 26.10 -9.55 -13.91
N LEU A 106 25.79 -9.90 -15.17
CA LEU A 106 25.67 -8.96 -16.28
C LEU A 106 24.43 -8.09 -16.17
N LEU A 107 23.32 -8.63 -15.65
CA LEU A 107 22.09 -7.89 -15.40
C LEU A 107 22.27 -6.96 -14.21
N LEU A 108 22.65 -7.44 -13.02
CA LEU A 108 22.93 -6.56 -11.85
C LEU A 108 24.04 -5.53 -12.15
N GLY A 109 25.13 -5.96 -12.80
CA GLY A 109 26.21 -5.05 -13.21
C GLY A 109 25.80 -4.11 -14.35
N GLY A 110 24.87 -4.52 -15.21
CA GLY A 110 24.30 -3.73 -16.29
C GLY A 110 23.31 -2.68 -15.80
N TYR A 111 22.45 -3.02 -14.82
CA TYR A 111 21.52 -2.10 -14.19
C TYR A 111 22.27 -0.91 -13.57
N GLN A 112 23.37 -1.17 -12.86
CA GLN A 112 24.24 -0.12 -12.32
C GLN A 112 24.97 0.68 -13.40
N ARG A 113 25.19 0.14 -14.61
CA ARG A 113 25.82 0.86 -15.73
C ARG A 113 24.85 1.78 -16.47
N GLY A 114 23.56 1.45 -16.51
CA GLY A 114 22.57 2.21 -17.27
C GLY A 114 21.90 3.37 -16.51
N LEU A 115 21.89 3.33 -15.17
CA LEU A 115 21.28 4.38 -14.36
C LEU A 115 22.16 5.63 -14.33
N ALA A 116 21.58 6.79 -14.66
CA ALA A 116 22.25 8.07 -14.49
C ALA A 116 22.47 8.37 -12.99
N PRO A 117 23.66 8.85 -12.58
CA PRO A 117 23.89 9.29 -11.22
C PRO A 117 22.97 10.46 -10.85
N SER A 118 22.48 10.48 -9.61
CA SER A 118 21.69 11.57 -9.03
C SER A 118 22.01 11.75 -7.55
N VAL A 119 21.75 12.94 -7.02
CA VAL A 119 21.85 13.23 -5.57
C VAL A 119 20.55 12.82 -4.91
N THR A 120 20.61 11.87 -3.96
CA THR A 120 19.45 11.33 -3.24
C THR A 120 19.18 12.09 -1.94
N ALA A 121 20.22 12.61 -1.28
CA ALA A 121 20.09 13.38 -0.05
C ALA A 121 21.23 14.38 0.11
N SER A 122 20.97 15.47 0.82
CA SER A 122 22.01 16.39 1.28
C SER A 122 21.74 16.86 2.72
N ARG A 123 22.81 17.10 3.46
CA ARG A 123 22.78 17.80 4.76
C ARG A 123 23.82 18.91 4.74
N PRO A 124 23.43 20.17 4.96
CA PRO A 124 22.07 20.66 5.21
C PRO A 124 21.10 20.43 4.05
N HIS A 125 19.80 20.53 4.33
CA HIS A 125 18.79 20.74 3.30
C HIS A 125 18.85 22.17 2.78
N ASN A 126 18.20 22.42 1.64
CA ASN A 126 18.19 23.75 1.03
C ASN A 126 17.54 24.79 1.96
N ASN A 127 18.25 25.89 2.20
CA ASN A 127 17.94 27.00 3.09
C ASN A 127 17.85 26.63 4.60
N GLU A 128 18.44 25.51 5.01
CA GLU A 128 18.50 25.12 6.42
C GLU A 128 19.62 25.87 7.16
N PRO A 129 19.39 26.35 8.40
CA PRO A 129 20.47 26.87 9.23
C PRO A 129 21.43 25.75 9.62
N TRP A 130 22.72 25.91 9.31
CA TRP A 130 23.71 24.86 9.50
C TRP A 130 24.80 25.25 10.51
N PRO A 131 25.12 24.42 11.51
CA PRO A 131 26.18 24.75 12.46
C PRO A 131 27.55 24.86 11.77
N ILE A 132 28.33 25.90 12.11
CA ILE A 132 29.69 26.10 11.55
C ILE A 132 30.66 24.92 11.77
N THR A 133 30.41 24.06 12.76
CA THR A 133 31.24 22.88 13.07
C THR A 133 30.80 21.61 12.36
N SER A 134 29.64 21.61 11.70
CA SER A 134 29.09 20.44 11.02
C SER A 134 29.57 20.36 9.57
N PRO A 135 29.99 19.18 9.08
CA PRO A 135 30.40 19.02 7.69
C PRO A 135 29.19 19.08 6.74
N ILE A 136 29.43 19.26 5.45
CA ILE A 136 28.38 19.17 4.42
C ILE A 136 28.41 17.75 3.86
N GLU A 137 27.26 17.07 3.85
CA GLU A 137 27.11 15.70 3.36
C GLU A 137 26.21 15.66 2.13
N ILE A 138 26.65 15.01 1.05
CA ILE A 138 25.89 14.85 -0.19
C ILE A 138 25.93 13.37 -0.57
N THR A 139 24.77 12.72 -0.59
CA THR A 139 24.64 11.29 -0.89
C THR A 139 24.10 11.09 -2.29
N PHE A 140 24.80 10.28 -3.08
CA PHE A 140 24.41 9.91 -4.44
C PHE A 140 23.69 8.56 -4.46
N ASN A 141 22.86 8.33 -5.48
CA ASN A 141 22.17 7.05 -5.68
C ASN A 141 23.13 5.89 -6.05
N LYS A 142 24.38 6.22 -6.44
CA LYS A 142 25.37 5.25 -6.94
C LYS A 142 26.80 5.72 -6.80
N ASP A 143 27.73 4.84 -7.16
CA ASP A 143 29.18 5.08 -7.04
C ASP A 143 29.66 6.13 -8.04
N MET A 144 30.14 7.26 -7.51
CA MET A 144 30.65 8.37 -8.32
C MET A 144 32.15 8.23 -8.66
N ASP A 145 32.59 8.82 -9.78
CA ASP A 145 34.01 9.10 -10.00
C ASP A 145 34.41 10.33 -9.18
N ARG A 146 35.25 10.10 -8.17
CA ARG A 146 35.64 11.13 -7.20
C ARG A 146 36.39 12.30 -7.83
N SER A 147 37.19 12.04 -8.87
CA SER A 147 37.96 13.07 -9.55
C SER A 147 37.06 13.95 -10.43
N SER A 148 36.08 13.34 -11.10
CA SER A 148 35.09 14.04 -11.91
C SER A 148 34.15 14.89 -11.06
N VAL A 149 33.69 14.37 -9.90
CA VAL A 149 32.88 15.18 -8.96
C VAL A 149 33.69 16.35 -8.41
N GLY A 150 34.94 16.13 -8.01
CA GLY A 150 35.80 17.22 -7.52
C GLY A 150 36.04 18.32 -8.55
N ALA A 151 36.16 17.97 -9.84
CA ALA A 151 36.31 18.95 -10.93
C ALA A 151 35.00 19.69 -11.28
N ALA A 152 33.85 19.07 -11.05
CA ALA A 152 32.52 19.62 -11.29
C ALA A 152 31.93 20.37 -10.07
N LEU A 153 32.57 20.27 -8.91
CA LEU A 153 32.16 20.86 -7.65
C LEU A 153 32.65 22.30 -7.52
N GLY A 154 31.72 23.22 -7.27
CA GLY A 154 32.01 24.60 -6.90
C GLY A 154 31.36 24.96 -5.57
N ILE A 155 32.11 25.64 -4.69
CA ILE A 155 31.64 26.09 -3.39
C ILE A 155 31.81 27.61 -3.29
N GLN A 156 30.75 28.30 -2.92
CA GLN A 156 30.77 29.70 -2.51
C GLN A 156 30.55 29.79 -0.99
N PRO A 157 31.16 30.74 -0.26
CA PRO A 157 32.04 31.83 -0.75
C PRO A 157 33.36 31.36 -1.38
N GLY A 158 33.92 32.12 -2.31
CA GLY A 158 35.16 31.73 -3.01
C GLY A 158 36.34 31.40 -2.07
N GLY A 159 37.21 30.50 -2.50
CA GLY A 159 38.34 29.98 -1.70
C GLY A 159 37.97 28.80 -0.79
N GLU A 160 36.69 28.47 -0.65
CA GLU A 160 36.24 27.33 0.17
C GLU A 160 36.44 25.99 -0.53
N SER A 161 36.36 25.94 -1.87
CA SER A 161 36.60 24.71 -2.65
C SER A 161 38.01 24.15 -2.45
N GLU A 162 39.01 25.02 -2.27
CA GLU A 162 40.40 24.63 -2.03
C GLU A 162 40.71 24.36 -0.55
N ARG A 163 39.97 25.02 0.35
CA ARG A 163 40.16 24.91 1.81
C ARG A 163 39.49 23.68 2.40
N LEU A 164 38.27 23.38 1.95
CA LEU A 164 37.45 22.29 2.49
C LEU A 164 37.86 20.97 1.86
N THR A 165 38.30 20.05 2.69
CA THR A 165 38.72 18.71 2.29
C THR A 165 37.49 17.90 1.92
N GLN A 166 37.58 17.21 0.79
CA GLN A 166 36.57 16.26 0.32
C GLN A 166 36.95 14.86 0.80
N SER A 167 36.02 14.20 1.47
CA SER A 167 36.14 12.81 1.93
C SER A 167 34.93 12.02 1.44
N TRP A 168 35.09 10.70 1.31
CA TRP A 168 34.06 9.85 0.75
C TRP A 168 33.83 8.64 1.65
N ASP A 169 32.58 8.39 1.99
CA ASP A 169 32.12 7.15 2.60
C ASP A 169 31.05 6.51 1.71
N GLY A 170 31.38 5.37 1.09
CA GLY A 170 30.53 4.76 0.06
C GLY A 170 30.12 5.74 -1.04
N ASN A 171 28.82 6.04 -1.08
CA ASN A 171 28.15 6.94 -2.04
C ASN A 171 27.95 8.37 -1.50
N THR A 172 28.52 8.68 -0.34
CA THR A 172 28.36 9.98 0.34
C THR A 172 29.66 10.77 0.28
N LEU A 173 29.58 11.96 -0.29
CA LEU A 173 30.61 12.99 -0.27
C LEU A 173 30.45 13.83 0.98
N THR A 174 31.50 13.88 1.81
CA THR A 174 31.58 14.72 2.99
C THR A 174 32.62 15.82 2.77
N ILE A 175 32.19 17.08 2.85
CA ILE A 175 33.00 18.27 2.61
C ILE A 175 33.23 18.99 3.95
N GLY A 176 34.48 19.30 4.26
CA GLY A 176 34.83 20.11 5.43
C GLY A 176 34.79 19.35 6.75
N LEU A 177 35.05 18.03 6.75
CA LEU A 177 35.11 17.24 7.97
C LEU A 177 36.16 17.83 8.94
N ASN A 178 35.73 18.18 10.16
CA ASN A 178 36.54 18.86 11.18
C ASN A 178 37.15 20.22 10.73
N GLN A 179 36.61 20.84 9.69
CA GLN A 179 37.05 22.15 9.20
C GLN A 179 35.89 23.13 9.32
N PRO A 180 35.94 24.09 10.27
CA PRO A 180 34.83 24.98 10.50
C PRO A 180 34.50 25.80 9.24
N LEU A 181 33.22 25.96 8.96
CA LEU A 181 32.69 26.84 7.93
C LEU A 181 32.78 28.31 8.40
N LYS A 182 32.80 29.25 7.45
CA LYS A 182 32.76 30.68 7.74
C LYS A 182 31.45 31.01 8.48
N PRO A 183 31.50 31.75 9.59
CA PRO A 183 30.29 32.08 10.36
C PRO A 183 29.41 33.09 9.63
N GLY A 184 28.08 33.00 9.83
CA GLY A 184 27.11 33.96 9.32
C GLY A 184 27.17 34.16 7.80
N SER A 185 27.56 33.12 7.07
CA SER A 185 27.81 33.17 5.63
C SER A 185 26.82 32.26 4.89
N THR A 186 26.30 32.74 3.77
CA THR A 186 25.52 31.91 2.85
C THR A 186 26.47 31.06 2.02
N TYR A 187 26.33 29.76 2.12
CA TYR A 187 27.06 28.78 1.33
C TYR A 187 26.21 28.33 0.14
N ILE A 188 26.83 28.27 -1.04
CA ILE A 188 26.22 27.70 -2.25
C ILE A 188 27.17 26.61 -2.76
N VAL A 189 26.71 25.37 -2.73
CA VAL A 189 27.41 24.21 -3.24
C VAL A 189 26.76 23.78 -4.55
N LYS A 190 27.53 23.77 -5.63
CA LYS A 190 27.05 23.42 -6.97
C LYS A 190 27.85 22.25 -7.52
N ILE A 191 27.16 21.23 -8.01
CA ILE A 191 27.76 20.10 -8.73
C ILE A 191 27.14 20.07 -10.12
N THR A 192 27.93 20.32 -11.16
CA THR A 192 27.42 20.35 -12.53
C THR A 192 27.16 18.95 -13.08
N ASP A 193 26.39 18.87 -14.16
CA ASP A 193 26.15 17.65 -14.94
C ASP A 193 27.41 17.07 -15.61
N ALA A 194 28.54 17.79 -15.55
CA ALA A 194 29.85 17.28 -15.95
C ALA A 194 30.39 16.20 -14.98
N ALA A 195 29.85 16.10 -13.77
CA ALA A 195 30.19 15.04 -12.82
C ALA A 195 29.77 13.68 -13.36
N ARG A 196 30.66 12.68 -13.27
CA ARG A 196 30.44 11.32 -13.78
C ARG A 196 30.47 10.27 -12.68
N ASP A 197 29.82 9.15 -12.95
CA ASP A 197 30.00 7.92 -12.18
C ASP A 197 31.24 7.10 -12.61
N LYS A 198 31.51 6.01 -11.90
CA LYS A 198 32.61 5.07 -12.25
C LYS A 198 32.50 4.42 -13.63
N TRP A 199 31.35 4.52 -14.28
CA TRP A 199 31.05 3.94 -15.59
C TRP A 199 30.96 5.00 -16.70
N GLY A 200 31.20 6.28 -16.37
CA GLY A 200 31.23 7.38 -17.31
C GLY A 200 29.89 8.09 -17.55
N ASN A 201 28.80 7.70 -16.89
CA ASN A 201 27.52 8.39 -17.07
C ASN A 201 27.52 9.72 -16.32
N HIS A 202 26.89 10.72 -16.93
CA HIS A 202 26.77 12.07 -16.38
C HIS A 202 25.69 12.17 -15.30
N LEU A 203 25.91 13.06 -14.32
CA LEU A 203 24.91 13.42 -13.34
C LEU A 203 23.65 13.91 -14.05
N SER A 204 22.49 13.37 -13.65
CA SER A 204 21.22 13.56 -14.35
C SER A 204 20.80 15.03 -14.47
N GLN A 205 21.18 15.85 -13.48
CA GLN A 205 20.94 17.28 -13.44
C GLN A 205 21.99 17.98 -12.59
N THR A 206 22.21 19.27 -12.84
CA THR A 206 23.06 20.10 -11.99
C THR A 206 22.43 20.24 -10.60
N PHE A 207 23.15 19.81 -9.57
CA PHE A 207 22.73 19.95 -8.17
C PHE A 207 23.18 21.30 -7.62
N THR A 208 22.30 22.01 -6.92
CA THR A 208 22.62 23.26 -6.22
C THR A 208 22.02 23.21 -4.82
N LEU A 209 22.86 23.39 -3.81
CA LEU A 209 22.50 23.45 -2.40
C LEU A 209 22.89 24.83 -1.86
N THR A 210 21.91 25.54 -1.30
CA THR A 210 22.11 26.82 -0.62
C THR A 210 21.78 26.67 0.86
N PHE A 211 22.60 27.19 1.76
CA PHE A 211 22.32 27.18 3.19
C PHE A 211 23.05 28.33 3.92
N GLU A 212 22.65 28.63 5.15
CA GLU A 212 23.27 29.69 5.95
C GLU A 212 23.95 29.10 7.19
N THR A 213 25.17 29.53 7.47
CA THR A 213 25.89 29.06 8.65
C THR A 213 25.51 29.83 9.89
N THR A 214 25.15 29.11 10.94
CA THR A 214 24.87 29.66 12.27
C THR A 214 26.04 29.42 13.21
N SER A 215 26.27 30.36 14.11
CA SER A 215 27.17 30.10 15.23
C SER A 215 26.61 28.96 16.09
N ASN A 216 27.49 28.15 16.68
CA ASN A 216 27.13 27.08 17.61
C ASN A 216 26.28 27.54 18.81
N LEU A 217 26.14 28.85 19.04
CA LEU A 217 25.30 29.46 20.09
C LEU A 217 23.84 29.73 19.66
N GLU A 218 23.55 29.77 18.36
CA GLU A 218 22.20 30.06 17.84
C GLU A 218 21.37 28.81 17.56
N ALA A 219 22.02 27.70 17.19
CA ALA A 219 21.35 26.41 16.99
C ALA A 219 20.68 25.85 18.28
N TYR A 220 21.05 26.36 19.46
CA TYR A 220 20.40 26.05 20.75
C TYR A 220 19.26 27.01 21.13
N ARG A 221 18.98 28.05 20.33
CA ARG A 221 17.81 28.91 20.51
C ARG A 221 16.68 28.51 19.56
N THR A 222 16.21 27.27 19.67
CA THR A 222 14.81 26.99 19.33
C THR A 222 13.98 27.45 20.54
N PRO A 223 13.15 28.50 20.44
CA PRO A 223 12.26 28.84 21.54
C PRO A 223 11.15 27.78 21.62
N THR A 224 11.04 27.24 22.83
CA THR A 224 9.84 26.73 23.49
C THR A 224 8.51 27.15 22.86
N ALA A 225 7.62 26.17 22.76
CA ALA A 225 6.19 26.29 22.52
C ALA A 225 5.55 27.62 22.95
N VAL A 226 4.72 28.19 22.08
CA VAL A 226 3.62 29.06 22.49
C VAL A 226 2.31 28.43 22.05
N THR A 227 1.69 27.76 23.00
CA THR A 227 0.27 27.45 23.03
C THR A 227 -0.52 28.77 23.05
N GLY A 228 -1.54 28.86 22.18
CA GLY A 228 -2.76 29.63 22.44
C GLY A 228 -2.73 31.11 22.05
N SER A 229 -3.40 31.44 20.94
CA SER A 229 -4.67 32.18 21.01
C SER A 229 -5.25 32.39 19.60
N THR A 230 -6.46 31.87 19.42
CA THR A 230 -7.43 32.29 18.40
C THR A 230 -7.65 33.81 18.48
N PRO A 231 -7.82 34.50 17.35
CA PRO A 231 -9.18 34.91 16.99
C PRO A 231 -9.56 34.65 15.52
N SER A 232 -10.84 34.28 15.35
CA SER A 232 -11.61 34.24 14.09
C SER A 232 -11.95 35.68 13.61
N PRO A 233 -12.43 35.88 12.38
CA PRO A 233 -11.96 36.93 11.46
C PRO A 233 -12.89 38.14 11.41
N THR A 234 -12.39 39.31 10.98
CA THR A 234 -13.23 40.39 10.40
C THR A 234 -12.40 41.35 9.55
N ALA A 235 -12.84 41.46 8.29
CA ALA A 235 -12.82 42.61 7.38
C ALA A 235 -11.50 43.32 7.02
N ALA A 236 -11.16 43.13 5.74
CA ALA A 236 -11.20 44.15 4.70
C ALA A 236 -10.03 45.15 4.54
N VAL A 237 -9.64 45.25 3.26
CA VAL A 237 -9.15 46.41 2.51
C VAL A 237 -7.83 47.05 2.96
N THR A 238 -6.76 46.80 2.21
CA THR A 238 -6.31 47.65 1.08
C THR A 238 -4.82 47.38 0.85
N ALA A 239 -4.51 46.80 -0.31
CA ALA A 239 -3.15 46.81 -0.82
C ALA A 239 -2.82 48.25 -1.27
N THR A 240 -1.75 48.83 -0.73
CA THR A 240 -1.06 49.94 -1.39
C THR A 240 0.42 49.65 -1.37
N SER A 241 0.89 49.26 -2.55
CA SER A 241 2.27 49.12 -2.96
C SER A 241 2.95 50.49 -3.08
N VAL A 242 4.12 50.66 -2.44
CA VAL A 242 5.22 51.52 -2.95
C VAL A 242 6.55 50.93 -2.45
N PRO A 243 7.53 50.60 -3.33
CA PRO A 243 8.91 50.31 -2.96
C PRO A 243 9.85 51.49 -3.34
N PRO A 244 11.17 51.31 -3.32
CA PRO A 244 12.12 51.56 -2.24
C PRO A 244 12.92 52.87 -2.46
N THR A 245 13.77 53.32 -1.53
CA THR A 245 15.08 53.98 -1.79
C THR A 245 15.82 54.31 -0.48
N ALA A 246 16.87 53.53 -0.24
CA ALA A 246 18.27 53.90 0.01
C ALA A 246 18.69 55.01 1.01
N THR A 247 19.70 54.63 1.80
CA THR A 247 20.92 55.40 2.16
C THR A 247 20.85 56.35 3.36
N ASN A 248 21.47 55.97 4.49
CA ASN A 248 22.75 56.55 4.93
C ASN A 248 23.28 55.97 6.25
N LEU A 249 24.61 55.86 6.30
CA LEU A 249 25.47 55.67 7.47
C LEU A 249 25.33 56.86 8.45
N ALA A 250 25.40 56.59 9.76
CA ALA A 250 26.04 57.49 10.73
C ALA A 250 26.40 56.76 12.04
N VAL A 251 27.48 57.23 12.64
CA VAL A 251 28.28 56.69 13.77
C VAL A 251 27.71 57.08 15.14
N ALA A 252 28.11 56.31 16.17
CA ALA A 252 27.94 56.38 17.64
C ALA A 252 28.17 57.78 18.30
N PRO A 253 28.17 58.00 19.66
CA PRO A 253 28.19 57.08 20.82
C PRO A 253 27.44 57.55 22.12
N THR A 254 27.70 56.85 23.25
CA THR A 254 27.66 57.26 24.69
C THR A 254 26.47 56.84 25.59
N THR A 255 26.73 55.78 26.38
CA THR A 255 26.69 55.62 27.88
C THR A 255 26.03 56.70 28.78
N PRO A 256 25.75 56.45 30.10
CA PRO A 256 25.44 55.20 30.83
C PRO A 256 24.40 55.37 31.99
N THR A 257 24.21 54.31 32.80
CA THR A 257 23.96 54.31 34.26
C THR A 257 22.56 54.67 34.81
N SER A 258 21.89 53.68 35.42
CA SER A 258 21.67 53.64 36.89
C SER A 258 20.94 52.36 37.34
N ALA A 259 21.54 51.73 38.35
CA ALA A 259 20.95 50.74 39.26
C ALA A 259 20.31 51.50 40.47
N PRO A 260 19.99 50.86 41.61
CA PRO A 260 19.11 49.70 41.88
C PRO A 260 18.06 50.02 42.97
N ALA A 261 17.06 49.15 43.18
CA ALA A 261 16.45 48.95 44.51
C ALA A 261 15.57 47.68 44.60
N ALA A 262 16.03 46.70 45.37
CA ALA A 262 15.21 45.82 46.22
C ALA A 262 14.99 46.55 47.58
N PRO A 263 14.31 46.03 48.63
CA PRO A 263 13.77 44.68 48.91
C PRO A 263 12.29 44.73 49.41
N THR A 264 11.55 43.64 49.71
CA THR A 264 11.60 42.88 50.99
C THR A 264 10.43 41.88 51.05
N SER A 265 10.77 40.63 51.39
CA SER A 265 10.11 39.62 52.27
C SER A 265 8.58 39.58 52.49
N ALA A 266 7.98 38.38 52.35
CA ALA A 266 7.44 37.59 53.48
C ALA A 266 6.84 36.25 53.01
N ALA A 267 7.12 35.19 53.76
CA ALA A 267 6.52 33.84 53.71
C ALA A 267 5.76 33.60 55.05
N PRO A 268 5.32 32.37 55.45
CA PRO A 268 4.59 31.28 54.77
C PRO A 268 3.35 30.81 55.59
N GLY A 269 2.57 29.85 55.07
CA GLY A 269 1.61 29.08 55.89
C GLY A 269 0.86 27.95 55.18
N LEU A 270 1.18 26.70 55.52
CA LEU A 270 0.39 25.46 55.35
C LEU A 270 -0.37 25.17 56.68
N PRO A 271 -1.17 24.09 56.85
CA PRO A 271 -2.04 23.33 55.93
C PRO A 271 -3.43 23.01 56.55
N ALA A 272 -4.38 22.45 55.78
CA ALA A 272 -5.44 21.58 56.34
C ALA A 272 -6.15 20.72 55.26
N GLN A 273 -6.12 19.40 55.48
CA GLN A 273 -7.05 18.36 55.00
C GLN A 273 -7.77 17.87 56.28
N PRO A 274 -9.06 17.46 56.35
CA PRO A 274 -9.58 16.24 55.68
C PRO A 274 -11.09 16.17 55.35
N ALA A 275 -11.50 15.16 54.55
CA ALA A 275 -12.54 14.17 54.89
C ALA A 275 -13.17 13.49 53.64
N GLN A 276 -13.06 12.16 53.58
CA GLN A 276 -14.06 11.21 53.07
C GLN A 276 -14.64 10.50 54.32
N PRO A 277 -15.87 9.93 54.36
CA PRO A 277 -16.31 8.76 53.54
C PRO A 277 -17.79 8.90 53.07
N THR A 278 -18.37 8.05 52.19
CA THR A 278 -19.08 6.81 52.57
C THR A 278 -19.67 6.10 51.33
N ARG A 279 -19.66 4.76 51.43
CA ARG A 279 -20.11 3.65 50.57
C ARG A 279 -21.64 3.50 50.46
N VAL A 280 -22.19 3.14 49.30
CA VAL A 280 -23.28 2.13 49.15
C VAL A 280 -23.28 1.48 47.74
N ALA A 281 -23.45 0.16 47.70
CA ALA A 281 -23.92 -0.69 46.59
C ALA A 281 -24.72 -1.85 47.23
N PRO A 282 -25.43 -2.75 46.53
CA PRO A 282 -26.03 -2.74 45.18
C PRO A 282 -27.55 -3.12 45.22
N THR A 283 -28.25 -3.18 44.08
CA THR A 283 -29.47 -4.01 43.95
C THR A 283 -29.58 -4.58 42.54
N ALA A 284 -29.67 -5.90 42.47
CA ALA A 284 -29.99 -6.68 41.29
C ALA A 284 -31.50 -6.94 41.24
N THR A 285 -32.08 -6.90 40.04
CA THR A 285 -33.41 -7.50 39.77
C THR A 285 -33.32 -8.28 38.47
N SER A 286 -33.55 -9.58 38.60
CA SER A 286 -33.74 -10.56 37.54
C SER A 286 -35.19 -10.52 37.06
N GLY A 287 -35.42 -10.76 35.77
CA GLY A 287 -36.74 -10.91 35.18
C GLY A 287 -36.64 -11.52 33.79
N ALA A 288 -36.64 -12.85 33.74
CA ALA A 288 -36.85 -13.65 32.54
C ALA A 288 -38.35 -14.00 32.44
N PHE A 289 -38.95 -13.91 31.25
CA PHE A 289 -39.97 -14.85 30.77
C PHE A 289 -40.12 -14.73 29.24
N GLU A 290 -40.36 -15.89 28.64
CA GLU A 290 -40.29 -16.28 27.24
C GLU A 290 -41.69 -16.15 26.54
N PRO A 291 -41.98 -16.78 25.37
CA PRO A 291 -42.26 -16.11 24.10
C PRO A 291 -43.74 -16.17 23.67
N GLU A 292 -44.18 -15.30 22.76
CA GLU A 292 -45.39 -15.57 21.94
C GLU A 292 -45.25 -15.07 20.48
N GLN A 293 -45.45 -16.04 19.58
CA GLN A 293 -45.89 -15.92 18.19
C GLN A 293 -47.09 -16.92 18.11
N PRO A 294 -48.24 -16.70 17.40
CA PRO A 294 -48.27 -16.51 15.95
C PRO A 294 -49.45 -15.76 15.24
N THR A 295 -49.15 -15.32 14.00
CA THR A 295 -50.00 -15.28 12.76
C THR A 295 -51.24 -14.36 12.66
N PRO A 296 -51.85 -14.15 11.47
CA PRO A 296 -51.31 -13.76 10.14
C PRO A 296 -52.15 -12.63 9.48
N ILE A 297 -51.66 -11.95 8.43
CA ILE A 297 -52.52 -11.42 7.33
C ILE A 297 -51.72 -11.19 6.03
N SER A 298 -52.32 -11.64 4.93
CA SER A 298 -52.06 -11.42 3.49
C SER A 298 -53.36 -10.75 2.95
N PRO A 299 -53.49 -10.16 1.72
CA PRO A 299 -52.68 -10.40 0.52
C PRO A 299 -52.44 -9.21 -0.46
N THR A 300 -51.74 -9.56 -1.54
CA THR A 300 -51.87 -9.05 -2.93
C THR A 300 -50.86 -7.98 -3.36
N HIS A 301 -49.98 -8.31 -4.30
CA HIS A 301 -50.02 -7.85 -5.71
C HIS A 301 -48.85 -8.45 -6.50
N THR A 302 -49.20 -9.25 -7.51
CA THR A 302 -48.32 -9.88 -8.50
C THR A 302 -47.96 -8.90 -9.62
N PRO A 303 -46.74 -8.97 -10.18
CA PRO A 303 -46.60 -8.81 -11.63
C PRO A 303 -45.94 -9.99 -12.34
N VAL A 304 -46.41 -10.19 -13.57
CA VAL A 304 -46.20 -11.26 -14.55
C VAL A 304 -44.89 -11.07 -15.33
N PRO A 305 -44.19 -12.15 -15.76
CA PRO A 305 -43.01 -12.07 -16.62
C PRO A 305 -43.38 -12.13 -18.12
N PRO A 306 -42.64 -11.45 -19.03
CA PRO A 306 -42.70 -11.74 -20.46
C PRO A 306 -41.61 -12.71 -20.91
N GLN A 307 -42.01 -13.72 -21.70
CA GLN A 307 -41.17 -14.57 -22.55
C GLN A 307 -41.72 -14.49 -24.00
N PRO A 308 -41.09 -15.08 -25.04
CA PRO A 308 -40.35 -14.38 -26.09
C PRO A 308 -40.96 -14.59 -27.50
N THR A 309 -40.60 -13.78 -28.50
CA THR A 309 -40.96 -14.07 -29.90
C THR A 309 -39.88 -13.68 -30.92
N ALA A 310 -39.31 -14.74 -31.51
CA ALA A 310 -38.95 -15.01 -32.91
C ALA A 310 -38.06 -14.05 -33.77
N THR A 311 -36.93 -14.63 -34.19
CA THR A 311 -36.48 -14.91 -35.57
C THR A 311 -36.61 -13.84 -36.68
N ALA A 312 -35.46 -13.43 -37.24
CA ALA A 312 -35.28 -13.30 -38.70
C ALA A 312 -33.80 -13.29 -39.15
N THR A 313 -33.42 -14.38 -39.83
CA THR A 313 -32.81 -14.44 -41.18
C THR A 313 -31.48 -13.75 -41.53
N THR A 314 -30.52 -14.61 -41.85
CA THR A 314 -29.29 -14.42 -42.63
C THR A 314 -29.53 -13.97 -44.08
N VAL A 315 -28.78 -13.00 -44.59
CA VAL A 315 -28.48 -12.85 -46.03
C VAL A 315 -27.02 -12.47 -46.28
N SER A 316 -26.40 -13.19 -47.21
CA SER A 316 -25.04 -13.04 -47.74
C SER A 316 -24.89 -11.87 -48.73
N PRO A 317 -23.65 -11.44 -49.07
CA PRO A 317 -23.39 -10.29 -49.92
C PRO A 317 -23.48 -10.61 -51.42
N THR A 318 -23.96 -9.64 -52.22
CA THR A 318 -23.97 -9.69 -53.69
C THR A 318 -23.13 -8.55 -54.28
N ALA A 319 -22.35 -8.89 -55.29
CA ALA A 319 -21.32 -8.09 -55.93
C ALA A 319 -21.84 -6.92 -56.82
N THR A 320 -20.91 -5.98 -56.98
CA THR A 320 -20.79 -4.83 -57.89
C THR A 320 -21.29 -5.01 -59.32
N PRO A 321 -21.67 -3.90 -59.98
CA PRO A 321 -21.11 -3.62 -61.30
C PRO A 321 -20.41 -2.26 -61.43
N THR A 322 -19.31 -2.31 -62.16
CA THR A 322 -18.29 -1.30 -62.48
C THR A 322 -18.79 -0.25 -63.48
N THR A 323 -18.41 1.02 -63.27
CA THR A 323 -18.43 2.06 -64.32
C THR A 323 -17.02 2.65 -64.53
N PRO A 324 -16.67 3.10 -65.75
CA PRO A 324 -15.29 3.35 -66.19
C PRO A 324 -14.72 4.71 -65.74
N PRO A 325 -13.38 4.90 -65.73
CA PRO A 325 -12.74 6.09 -65.19
C PRO A 325 -12.79 7.29 -66.16
N THR A 326 -13.22 8.45 -65.66
CA THR A 326 -12.98 9.75 -66.31
C THR A 326 -11.73 10.37 -65.70
N ALA A 327 -10.70 10.56 -66.53
CA ALA A 327 -9.44 11.18 -66.15
C ALA A 327 -9.65 12.63 -65.68
N THR A 328 -9.26 12.91 -64.43
CA THR A 328 -9.20 14.26 -63.84
C THR A 328 -7.73 14.59 -63.57
N PRO A 329 -7.24 15.79 -63.93
CA PRO A 329 -5.82 16.16 -63.89
C PRO A 329 -5.24 16.21 -62.46
N PRO A 330 -3.91 16.13 -62.30
CA PRO A 330 -3.27 16.07 -60.98
C PRO A 330 -3.54 17.34 -60.17
N ALA A 331 -4.17 17.18 -59.00
CA ALA A 331 -4.28 18.24 -58.02
C ALA A 331 -2.94 18.40 -57.29
N THR A 332 -2.40 19.62 -57.32
CA THR A 332 -1.29 20.11 -56.50
C THR A 332 -1.55 19.79 -55.01
N PRO A 333 -0.58 19.26 -54.24
CA PRO A 333 -0.78 18.98 -52.82
C PRO A 333 -0.96 20.27 -52.04
N THR A 334 -2.21 20.60 -51.70
CA THR A 334 -2.54 21.56 -50.65
C THR A 334 -2.17 20.92 -49.31
N SER A 335 -1.20 21.52 -48.62
CA SER A 335 -0.78 21.16 -47.27
C SER A 335 -1.99 21.10 -46.33
N VAL A 336 -2.38 19.88 -45.94
CA VAL A 336 -3.38 19.66 -44.89
C VAL A 336 -2.72 20.01 -43.55
N ALA A 337 -3.19 21.08 -42.90
CA ALA A 337 -2.82 21.38 -41.52
C ALA A 337 -3.22 20.18 -40.63
N PRO A 338 -2.38 19.73 -39.69
CA PRO A 338 -2.70 18.58 -38.86
C PRO A 338 -3.99 18.85 -38.08
N SER A 339 -5.00 18.02 -38.35
CA SER A 339 -6.18 17.89 -37.51
C SER A 339 -5.72 17.34 -36.17
N VAL A 340 -5.78 18.17 -35.12
CA VAL A 340 -5.56 17.71 -33.75
C VAL A 340 -6.70 16.75 -33.40
N THR A 341 -6.42 15.45 -33.52
CA THR A 341 -7.24 14.42 -32.90
C THR A 341 -7.26 14.71 -31.39
N PRO A 342 -8.43 14.82 -30.73
CA PRO A 342 -8.48 14.99 -29.29
C PRO A 342 -7.79 13.79 -28.63
N THR A 343 -6.62 14.01 -28.06
CA THR A 343 -5.90 13.03 -27.24
C THR A 343 -6.81 12.65 -26.09
N VAL A 344 -7.26 11.38 -26.06
CA VAL A 344 -7.90 10.79 -24.88
C VAL A 344 -6.96 11.03 -23.70
N ALA A 345 -7.41 11.79 -22.71
CA ALA A 345 -6.62 12.10 -21.53
C ALA A 345 -6.34 10.79 -20.79
N THR A 346 -5.12 10.28 -20.95
CA THR A 346 -4.64 9.10 -20.23
C THR A 346 -4.41 9.50 -18.78
N ILE A 347 -4.97 8.73 -17.85
CA ILE A 347 -4.77 8.97 -16.42
C ILE A 347 -3.28 8.70 -16.12
N PRO A 348 -2.55 9.69 -15.57
CA PRO A 348 -1.12 9.54 -15.34
C PRO A 348 -0.83 8.53 -14.23
N VAL A 349 0.18 7.69 -14.45
CA VAL A 349 0.74 6.77 -13.46
C VAL A 349 2.22 7.14 -13.32
N THR A 350 2.56 7.81 -12.22
CA THR A 350 3.86 8.49 -12.03
C THR A 350 4.46 8.18 -10.65
N GLY A 351 5.69 8.62 -10.40
CA GLY A 351 6.39 8.40 -9.14
C GLY A 351 6.66 6.93 -8.85
N ALA A 352 6.65 6.54 -7.57
CA ALA A 352 6.91 5.17 -7.15
C ALA A 352 5.90 4.16 -7.72
N ILE A 353 4.62 4.54 -7.83
CA ILE A 353 3.57 3.74 -8.48
C ILE A 353 3.91 3.54 -9.96
N GLY A 354 4.29 4.62 -10.64
CA GLY A 354 4.77 4.60 -12.03
C GLY A 354 5.93 3.64 -12.24
N ASN A 355 6.95 3.69 -11.38
CA ASN A 355 8.14 2.84 -11.49
C ASN A 355 7.79 1.35 -11.45
N VAL A 356 6.85 0.96 -10.59
CA VAL A 356 6.42 -0.44 -10.47
C VAL A 356 5.49 -0.83 -11.61
N TYR A 357 4.50 0.01 -11.91
CA TYR A 357 3.50 -0.27 -12.95
C TYR A 357 4.17 -0.35 -14.33
N TRP A 358 4.98 0.63 -14.73
CA TRP A 358 5.65 0.62 -16.04
C TRP A 358 6.83 -0.34 -16.13
N GLY A 359 7.41 -0.72 -14.99
CA GLY A 359 8.54 -1.65 -14.92
C GLY A 359 8.15 -3.13 -14.94
N ASN A 360 6.86 -3.48 -14.82
CA ASN A 360 6.43 -4.86 -14.66
C ASN A 360 5.15 -5.21 -15.45
N ASP A 361 5.33 -5.93 -16.57
CA ASP A 361 4.23 -6.34 -17.46
C ASP A 361 3.19 -7.23 -16.75
N SER A 362 3.60 -8.06 -15.78
CA SER A 362 2.66 -8.93 -15.05
C SER A 362 1.75 -8.12 -14.14
N VAL A 363 2.31 -7.09 -13.49
CA VAL A 363 1.55 -6.15 -12.66
C VAL A 363 0.52 -5.38 -13.49
N GLN A 364 0.90 -4.91 -14.68
CA GLN A 364 -0.04 -4.25 -15.60
C GLN A 364 -1.17 -5.18 -16.04
N GLN A 365 -0.85 -6.41 -16.43
CA GLN A 365 -1.85 -7.38 -16.85
C GLN A 365 -2.84 -7.74 -15.74
N GLN A 366 -2.38 -7.76 -14.49
CA GLN A 366 -3.24 -8.09 -13.35
C GLN A 366 -4.04 -6.89 -12.82
N LEU A 367 -3.48 -5.68 -12.79
CA LEU A 367 -4.17 -4.48 -12.31
C LEU A 367 -5.10 -3.86 -13.36
N GLY A 368 -4.77 -3.99 -14.64
CA GLY A 368 -5.46 -3.27 -15.71
C GLY A 368 -5.13 -1.77 -15.71
N GLN A 369 -5.97 -1.00 -16.40
CA GLN A 369 -5.74 0.44 -16.59
C GLN A 369 -5.98 1.25 -15.31
N PRO A 370 -5.30 2.40 -15.13
CA PRO A 370 -5.62 3.33 -14.06
C PRO A 370 -7.02 3.92 -14.27
N ILE A 371 -7.84 3.91 -13.21
CA ILE A 371 -9.22 4.45 -13.24
C ILE A 371 -9.34 5.77 -12.48
N ALA A 372 -8.33 6.13 -11.69
CA ALA A 372 -8.26 7.38 -10.95
C ALA A 372 -6.83 7.93 -10.91
N VAL A 373 -6.71 9.25 -10.80
CA VAL A 373 -5.42 9.90 -10.54
C VAL A 373 -4.91 9.53 -9.15
N SER A 374 -3.59 9.44 -9.00
CA SER A 374 -3.00 9.22 -7.68
C SER A 374 -3.24 10.42 -6.76
N TYR A 375 -3.50 10.16 -5.48
CA TYR A 375 -3.64 11.20 -4.46
C TYR A 375 -2.96 10.79 -3.15
N SER A 376 -2.72 11.77 -2.28
CA SER A 376 -2.09 11.52 -0.98
C SER A 376 -3.11 11.53 0.16
N THR A 377 -2.90 10.67 1.15
CA THR A 377 -3.71 10.57 2.36
C THR A 377 -2.85 10.14 3.54
N ASP A 378 -3.34 10.29 4.76
CA ASP A 378 -2.62 9.81 5.93
C ASP A 378 -2.65 8.28 5.99
N GLY A 379 -1.47 7.69 6.02
CA GLY A 379 -1.23 6.27 6.16
C GLY A 379 -0.71 5.93 7.56
N ARG A 380 -1.08 4.75 8.06
CA ARG A 380 -0.42 4.15 9.22
C ARG A 380 -0.03 2.72 8.91
N GLN A 381 1.09 2.27 9.45
CA GLN A 381 1.58 0.90 9.32
C GLN A 381 1.98 0.37 10.68
N GLN A 382 1.64 -0.89 10.96
CA GLN A 382 2.18 -1.61 12.11
C GLN A 382 2.48 -3.05 11.71
N ASP A 383 3.67 -3.51 12.06
CA ASP A 383 4.13 -4.85 11.76
C ASP A 383 3.80 -5.81 12.91
N PHE A 384 3.47 -7.04 12.54
CA PHE A 384 3.06 -8.13 13.41
C PHE A 384 3.95 -9.34 13.15
N GLN A 385 3.92 -10.32 14.05
CA GLN A 385 4.75 -11.52 13.95
C GLN A 385 4.61 -12.27 12.61
N ARG A 386 3.42 -12.25 11.99
CA ARG A 386 3.11 -13.02 10.78
C ARG A 386 2.50 -12.17 9.65
N GLY A 387 2.59 -10.85 9.75
CA GLY A 387 1.98 -9.97 8.78
C GLY A 387 2.10 -8.49 9.12
N THR A 388 1.37 -7.67 8.39
CA THR A 388 1.38 -6.21 8.55
C THR A 388 -0.05 -5.69 8.44
N MET A 389 -0.38 -4.65 9.22
CA MET A 389 -1.60 -3.88 9.00
C MET A 389 -1.26 -2.50 8.43
N LEU A 390 -2.02 -2.08 7.43
CA LEU A 390 -1.94 -0.77 6.79
C LEU A 390 -3.28 -0.06 6.91
N TYR A 391 -3.30 1.16 7.42
CA TYR A 391 -4.51 1.97 7.55
C TYR A 391 -4.50 3.12 6.56
N ARG A 392 -5.64 3.36 5.93
CA ARG A 392 -5.89 4.49 5.03
C ARG A 392 -6.96 5.41 5.64
N ALA A 393 -6.57 6.65 5.94
CA ALA A 393 -7.39 7.56 6.73
C ALA A 393 -8.61 8.14 6.00
N ASP A 394 -8.53 8.36 4.68
CA ASP A 394 -9.64 8.89 3.87
C ASP A 394 -10.88 7.99 3.86
N SER A 395 -10.68 6.67 3.82
CA SER A 395 -11.74 5.67 3.76
C SER A 395 -11.99 4.96 5.08
N GLY A 396 -11.11 5.15 6.07
CA GLY A 396 -11.19 4.44 7.35
C GLY A 396 -11.03 2.92 7.19
N VAL A 397 -10.17 2.47 6.27
CA VAL A 397 -9.98 1.04 5.97
C VAL A 397 -8.61 0.58 6.46
N VAL A 398 -8.59 -0.54 7.15
CA VAL A 398 -7.40 -1.30 7.52
C VAL A 398 -7.25 -2.48 6.57
N TYR A 399 -6.13 -2.52 5.85
CA TYR A 399 -5.67 -3.67 5.08
C TYR A 399 -4.81 -4.55 5.97
N ILE A 400 -5.05 -5.85 5.90
CA ILE A 400 -4.43 -6.87 6.73
C ILE A 400 -3.71 -7.82 5.79
N LEU A 401 -2.39 -7.87 5.87
CA LEU A 401 -1.52 -8.65 5.00
C LEU A 401 -0.93 -9.80 5.80
N ILE A 402 -1.17 -11.04 5.37
CA ILE A 402 -0.64 -12.23 6.06
C ILE A 402 0.52 -12.78 5.24
N ASN A 403 1.75 -12.62 5.76
CA ASN A 403 2.98 -12.91 5.03
C ASN A 403 3.15 -14.40 4.70
N ASN A 404 2.68 -15.30 5.58
CA ASN A 404 2.83 -16.74 5.38
C ASN A 404 1.88 -17.32 4.33
N GLN A 405 0.77 -16.63 4.04
CA GLN A 405 -0.28 -17.10 3.13
C GLN A 405 -0.34 -16.30 1.83
N LEU A 406 0.35 -15.15 1.76
CA LEU A 406 0.30 -14.21 0.63
C LEU A 406 -1.13 -13.79 0.25
N ILE A 407 -2.02 -13.77 1.26
CA ILE A 407 -3.38 -13.27 1.15
C ILE A 407 -3.52 -11.95 1.89
N TRP A 408 -4.46 -11.13 1.43
CA TRP A 408 -4.84 -9.91 2.12
C TRP A 408 -6.34 -9.90 2.40
N SER A 409 -6.75 -9.14 3.41
CA SER A 409 -8.14 -8.80 3.66
C SER A 409 -8.26 -7.34 4.11
N SER A 410 -9.46 -6.78 4.07
CA SER A 410 -9.71 -5.43 4.58
C SER A 410 -10.82 -5.42 5.63
N ARG A 411 -10.74 -4.44 6.53
CA ARG A 411 -11.73 -4.16 7.57
C ARG A 411 -11.95 -2.66 7.67
N SER A 412 -13.19 -2.22 7.80
CA SER A 412 -13.49 -0.85 8.18
C SER A 412 -13.18 -0.66 9.66
N ALA A 413 -12.41 0.38 9.97
CA ALA A 413 -12.06 0.74 11.33
C ALA A 413 -12.19 2.26 11.48
N THR A 414 -13.28 2.67 12.11
CA THR A 414 -13.54 4.07 12.48
C THR A 414 -13.44 4.29 13.99
N SER A 415 -13.36 3.20 14.77
CA SER A 415 -13.17 3.22 16.21
C SER A 415 -11.73 2.88 16.57
N THR A 416 -11.23 3.48 17.65
CA THR A 416 -9.95 3.15 18.26
C THR A 416 -10.16 2.26 19.48
N SER A 417 -9.25 1.32 19.65
CA SER A 417 -9.04 0.66 20.94
C SER A 417 -8.08 1.50 21.78
N GLY A 418 -8.04 1.25 23.10
CA GLY A 418 -7.21 2.01 24.05
C GLY A 418 -5.70 1.97 23.76
N ALA A 419 -4.90 2.33 24.76
CA ALA A 419 -3.45 2.25 24.64
C ALA A 419 -2.97 0.83 24.29
N PRO A 420 -1.83 0.68 23.59
CA PRO A 420 -1.18 -0.60 23.42
C PRO A 420 -0.89 -1.25 24.78
N ILE A 421 -0.98 -2.57 24.84
CA ILE A 421 -0.73 -3.35 26.07
C ILE A 421 0.43 -4.29 25.79
N ALA A 422 1.31 -4.47 26.77
CA ALA A 422 2.41 -5.42 26.64
C ALA A 422 1.88 -6.85 26.40
N GLY A 423 2.45 -7.52 25.40
CA GLY A 423 2.10 -8.89 25.03
C GLY A 423 2.73 -9.94 25.95
N PRO A 424 2.59 -11.24 25.60
CA PRO A 424 3.05 -12.35 26.44
C PRO A 424 4.58 -12.50 26.50
N ALA A 425 5.33 -11.84 25.64
CA ALA A 425 6.80 -11.85 25.62
C ALA A 425 7.35 -10.43 25.40
N ASP A 426 8.59 -10.21 25.83
CA ASP A 426 9.28 -8.93 25.65
C ASP A 426 9.34 -8.54 24.18
N GLY A 427 9.00 -7.27 23.89
CA GLY A 427 8.96 -6.74 22.54
C GLY A 427 7.70 -7.09 21.73
N LEU A 428 6.77 -7.86 22.29
CA LEU A 428 5.44 -8.08 21.69
C LEU A 428 4.40 -7.18 22.34
N TRP A 429 3.44 -6.72 21.53
CA TRP A 429 2.40 -5.80 21.96
C TRP A 429 1.04 -6.24 21.44
N GLU A 430 0.01 -6.11 22.30
CA GLU A 430 -1.34 -5.96 21.79
C GLU A 430 -1.50 -4.55 21.22
N PRO A 431 -1.85 -4.42 19.93
CA PRO A 431 -1.96 -3.12 19.29
C PRO A 431 -3.03 -2.26 19.97
N GLY A 432 -2.74 -0.97 20.09
CA GLY A 432 -3.71 0.05 20.49
C GLY A 432 -4.34 0.75 19.30
N GLY A 433 -5.17 1.75 19.56
CA GLY A 433 -5.69 2.64 18.53
C GLY A 433 -6.52 1.92 17.44
N ILE A 434 -6.38 2.35 16.19
CA ILE A 434 -7.18 1.84 15.07
C ILE A 434 -6.88 0.37 14.73
N PHE A 435 -5.63 -0.07 14.92
CA PHE A 435 -5.26 -1.47 14.70
C PHE A 435 -5.73 -2.36 15.84
N GLY A 436 -5.70 -1.84 17.07
CA GLY A 436 -6.25 -2.52 18.23
C GLY A 436 -7.74 -2.84 18.11
N SER A 437 -8.53 -1.97 17.49
CA SER A 437 -9.97 -2.24 17.32
C SER A 437 -10.19 -3.41 16.37
N VAL A 438 -9.48 -3.47 15.25
CA VAL A 438 -9.56 -4.58 14.30
C VAL A 438 -9.03 -5.88 14.91
N TRP A 439 -7.86 -5.82 15.57
CA TRP A 439 -7.20 -6.99 16.15
C TRP A 439 -8.00 -7.63 17.29
N ARG A 440 -8.62 -6.82 18.16
CA ARG A 440 -9.42 -7.32 19.29
C ARG A 440 -10.82 -7.77 18.89
N ASN A 441 -11.43 -7.14 17.87
CA ASN A 441 -12.80 -7.46 17.47
C ASN A 441 -12.90 -8.68 16.53
N ASP A 442 -11.80 -9.10 15.90
CA ASP A 442 -11.76 -10.27 15.02
C ASP A 442 -10.70 -11.29 15.49
N ALA A 443 -11.17 -12.38 16.08
CA ALA A 443 -10.32 -13.45 16.59
C ALA A 443 -9.52 -14.16 15.49
N THR A 444 -10.00 -14.13 14.24
CA THR A 444 -9.29 -14.70 13.09
C THR A 444 -8.06 -13.85 12.79
N VAL A 445 -8.23 -12.52 12.79
CA VAL A 445 -7.16 -11.57 12.49
C VAL A 445 -6.05 -11.62 13.54
N SER A 446 -6.40 -11.63 14.83
CA SER A 446 -5.41 -11.79 15.91
C SER A 446 -4.76 -13.18 15.87
N GLY A 447 -5.55 -14.22 15.57
CA GLY A 447 -5.07 -15.58 15.36
C GLY A 447 -4.06 -15.70 14.23
N ASP A 448 -4.26 -15.01 13.10
CA ASP A 448 -3.44 -15.13 11.88
C ASP A 448 -2.24 -14.17 11.84
N LEU A 449 -2.32 -13.00 12.48
CA LEU A 449 -1.19 -12.04 12.56
C LEU A 449 -0.30 -12.27 13.77
N GLY A 450 -0.87 -12.67 14.92
CA GLY A 450 -0.19 -12.67 16.21
C GLY A 450 -0.08 -11.27 16.81
N PHE A 451 0.92 -11.06 17.66
CA PHE A 451 1.13 -9.78 18.35
C PHE A 451 1.90 -8.78 17.48
N ALA A 452 1.74 -7.50 17.78
CA ALA A 452 2.49 -6.41 17.14
C ALA A 452 3.95 -6.43 17.62
N LEU A 453 4.87 -6.08 16.71
CA LEU A 453 6.32 -6.02 16.95
C LEU A 453 6.79 -4.64 17.41
N SER A 454 5.93 -3.63 17.30
CA SER A 454 6.16 -2.27 17.78
C SER A 454 5.01 -1.84 18.69
N GLU A 455 5.32 -1.01 19.69
CA GLU A 455 4.29 -0.45 20.58
C GLU A 455 3.33 0.46 19.83
N GLN A 456 3.87 1.36 19.01
CA GLN A 456 3.10 2.34 18.24
C GLN A 456 3.19 2.08 16.74
N PRO A 457 2.12 2.42 15.99
CA PRO A 457 2.16 2.39 14.54
C PRO A 457 2.98 3.55 13.97
N VAL A 458 3.63 3.29 12.83
CA VAL A 458 4.35 4.31 12.06
C VAL A 458 3.36 5.09 11.20
N THR A 459 3.39 6.42 11.28
CA THR A 459 2.56 7.32 10.48
C THR A 459 3.34 7.85 9.27
N PHE A 460 2.68 8.01 8.13
CA PHE A 460 3.30 8.54 6.91
C PHE A 460 2.25 9.14 5.96
N SER A 461 2.72 9.91 4.98
CA SER A 461 1.88 10.32 3.84
C SER A 461 1.85 9.18 2.83
N ALA A 462 0.69 8.55 2.66
CA ALA A 462 0.48 7.47 1.71
C ALA A 462 0.07 8.03 0.35
N THR A 463 0.63 7.50 -0.74
CA THR A 463 0.15 7.79 -2.10
C THR A 463 -0.66 6.60 -2.60
N VAL A 464 -1.87 6.86 -3.07
CA VAL A 464 -2.82 5.81 -3.46
C VAL A 464 -3.26 6.04 -4.89
N GLN A 465 -3.30 4.97 -5.68
CA GLN A 465 -3.88 4.98 -7.03
C GLN A 465 -4.70 3.72 -7.27
N SER A 466 -5.90 3.90 -7.83
CA SER A 466 -6.82 2.81 -8.16
C SER A 466 -6.72 2.41 -9.63
N PHE A 467 -6.85 1.10 -9.87
CA PHE A 467 -6.83 0.46 -11.18
C PHE A 467 -8.09 -0.39 -11.37
N GLU A 468 -8.31 -0.92 -12.57
CA GLU A 468 -9.50 -1.72 -12.92
C GLU A 468 -9.69 -2.96 -12.03
N HIS A 469 -8.60 -3.56 -11.56
CA HIS A 469 -8.59 -4.84 -10.83
C HIS A 469 -7.78 -4.80 -9.53
N GLY A 470 -7.61 -3.61 -8.96
CA GLY A 470 -6.91 -3.47 -7.69
C GLY A 470 -6.47 -2.05 -7.37
N LEU A 471 -5.57 -1.92 -6.40
CA LEU A 471 -5.01 -0.64 -5.99
C LEU A 471 -3.54 -0.74 -5.66
N MET A 472 -2.82 0.35 -5.90
CA MET A 472 -1.46 0.55 -5.38
C MET A 472 -1.48 1.54 -4.23
N PHE A 473 -0.69 1.23 -3.20
CA PHE A 473 -0.56 2.00 -1.98
C PHE A 473 0.92 2.16 -1.63
N VAL A 474 1.42 3.38 -1.64
CA VAL A 474 2.82 3.70 -1.30
C VAL A 474 2.91 3.98 0.20
N SER A 475 3.77 3.22 0.86
CA SER A 475 4.21 3.42 2.26
C SER A 475 5.55 4.15 2.32
N GLN A 476 6.15 4.27 3.51
CA GLN A 476 7.45 4.93 3.68
C GLN A 476 8.57 4.36 2.80
N SER A 477 8.59 3.03 2.60
CA SER A 477 9.69 2.33 1.92
C SER A 477 9.23 1.41 0.80
N SER A 478 7.92 1.20 0.64
CA SER A 478 7.40 0.13 -0.21
C SER A 478 6.10 0.52 -0.90
N VAL A 479 5.93 0.08 -2.14
CA VAL A 479 4.67 0.11 -2.89
C VAL A 479 3.99 -1.22 -2.69
N TYR A 480 2.85 -1.21 -2.01
CA TYR A 480 1.97 -2.36 -1.87
C TYR A 480 0.97 -2.40 -3.01
N ILE A 481 0.73 -3.59 -3.55
CA ILE A 481 -0.24 -3.84 -4.60
C ILE A 481 -1.26 -4.83 -4.05
N PHE A 482 -2.53 -4.45 -4.10
CA PHE A 482 -3.65 -5.31 -3.72
C PHE A 482 -4.46 -5.63 -4.96
N TYR A 483 -4.53 -6.91 -5.31
CA TYR A 483 -5.33 -7.39 -6.42
C TYR A 483 -6.70 -7.84 -5.94
N ASP A 484 -7.74 -7.60 -6.75
CA ASP A 484 -9.12 -8.02 -6.45
C ASP A 484 -9.28 -9.55 -6.41
N ASN A 485 -8.34 -10.29 -6.97
CA ASN A 485 -8.28 -11.76 -6.89
C ASN A 485 -7.83 -12.29 -5.51
N GLY A 486 -7.54 -11.39 -4.55
CA GLY A 486 -7.13 -11.72 -3.18
C GLY A 486 -5.62 -11.88 -2.97
N GLY A 487 -4.82 -11.80 -4.04
CA GLY A 487 -3.37 -11.76 -3.96
C GLY A 487 -2.87 -10.35 -3.61
N TRP A 488 -1.69 -10.28 -3.01
CA TRP A 488 -0.97 -9.03 -2.83
C TRP A 488 0.53 -9.23 -3.06
N GLU A 489 1.21 -8.14 -3.37
CA GLU A 489 2.66 -8.09 -3.44
C GLU A 489 3.16 -6.72 -3.00
N PHE A 490 4.48 -6.62 -2.80
CA PHE A 490 5.11 -5.35 -2.47
C PHE A 490 6.43 -5.20 -3.20
N TRP A 491 6.74 -3.96 -3.55
CA TRP A 491 7.98 -3.56 -4.20
C TRP A 491 8.66 -2.48 -3.36
N PRO A 492 9.99 -2.39 -3.35
CA PRO A 492 10.65 -1.22 -2.77
C PRO A 492 10.15 0.03 -3.50
N ALA A 493 9.76 1.05 -2.74
CA ALA A 493 9.46 2.36 -3.29
C ALA A 493 10.80 2.93 -3.77
N GLY A 494 11.15 2.67 -5.04
CA GLY A 494 12.34 3.23 -5.65
C GLY A 494 12.32 4.73 -5.45
N SER A 495 13.40 5.28 -4.88
CA SER A 495 13.57 6.72 -4.69
C SER A 495 13.47 7.38 -6.06
N GLY A 496 12.32 8.03 -6.31
CA GLY A 496 12.07 8.83 -7.51
C GLY A 496 12.90 10.10 -7.55
#